data_AF-A0A2D9LEH2-F1
#
_entry.id   AF-A0A2D9LEH2-F1
#
_cell.length_a   1.000
_cell.length_b   1.000
_cell.length_c   1.000
_cell.angle_alpha   90.00
_cell.angle_beta   90.00
_cell.angle_gamma   90.00
#
_symmetry.space_group_name_H-M   'P 1'
#
loop_
_entity.id
_entity.type
_entity.pdbx_description
1 polymer ?
#
loop_
_entity_poly.entity_id
_entity_poly.type
_entity_poly.pdbx_seq_one_letter_code
_entity_poly.pdbx_strand_id
1 'polypeptide(L)' 'PGSIPSPLERPSGCVFHTRCKIYEEGLCNNEEPQLKSFSSNHKVACLKVDSNE' A
#
# COMPACT_ATOMS: atom_id res chain seq x y z
N PRO A 1 2.44 23.28 -11.66
CA PRO A 1 3.49 22.45 -12.30
C PRO A 1 4.09 21.47 -11.28
N GLY A 2 3.64 20.21 -11.31
CA GLY A 2 4.17 19.15 -10.45
C GLY A 2 5.07 18.23 -11.27
N SER A 3 6.37 18.27 -11.01
CA SER A 3 7.34 17.37 -11.64
C SER A 3 7.08 15.94 -11.18
N ILE A 4 7.10 14.99 -12.11
CA ILE A 4 6.99 13.57 -11.80
C ILE A 4 8.24 13.19 -10.99
N PRO A 5 8.10 12.75 -9.72
CA PRO A 5 9.25 12.33 -8.94
C PRO A 5 9.91 11.13 -9.61
N SER A 6 11.23 11.09 -9.58
CA SER A 6 12.00 10.01 -10.20
C SER A 6 11.56 8.65 -9.63
N PRO A 7 11.36 7.60 -10.46
CA PRO A 7 10.98 6.25 -10.01
C PRO A 7 11.92 5.62 -8.97
N LEU A 8 13.11 6.19 -8.81
CA LEU A 8 14.15 5.82 -7.84
C LEU A 8 13.82 6.25 -6.41
N GLU A 9 13.04 7.32 -6.22
CA GLU A 9 12.64 7.78 -4.88
C GLU A 9 11.36 7.06 -4.44
N ARG A 10 11.41 5.73 -4.42
CA ARG A 10 10.28 4.92 -4.00
C ARG A 10 10.10 5.06 -2.48
N PRO A 11 8.91 5.43 -1.99
CA PRO A 11 8.63 5.43 -0.56
C PRO A 11 8.86 4.04 0.05
N SER A 12 9.39 3.99 1.28
CA SER A 12 9.52 2.76 2.05
C SER A 12 8.14 2.25 2.51
N GLY A 13 8.00 0.94 2.67
CA GLY A 13 6.73 0.30 2.99
C GLY A 13 5.73 0.31 1.83
N CYS A 14 4.44 0.49 2.10
CA CYS A 14 3.39 0.52 1.10
C CYS A 14 3.59 1.69 0.11
N VAL A 15 3.85 1.40 -1.15
CA VAL A 15 4.08 2.41 -2.20
C VAL A 15 2.94 3.43 -2.37
N PHE A 16 1.75 3.10 -1.89
CA PHE A 16 0.56 3.97 -1.92
C PHE A 16 0.44 4.86 -0.68
N HIS A 17 1.28 4.72 0.35
CA HIS A 17 1.10 5.38 1.65
C HIS A 17 1.02 6.91 1.54
N THR A 18 1.78 7.52 0.61
CA THR A 18 1.78 8.98 0.37
C THR A 18 0.47 9.51 -0.24
N ARG A 19 -0.39 8.62 -0.76
CA ARG A 19 -1.67 8.98 -1.41
C ARG A 19 -2.86 8.22 -0.83
N CYS A 20 -2.66 7.39 0.19
CA CYS A 20 -3.69 6.55 0.79
C CYS A 20 -4.53 7.34 1.80
N LYS A 21 -5.85 7.34 1.65
CA LYS A 21 -6.77 8.04 2.57
C LYS A 21 -6.93 7.35 3.93
N ILE A 22 -6.65 6.05 3.98
CA ILE A 22 -6.72 5.21 5.19
C ILE A 22 -5.32 4.84 5.70
N TYR A 23 -4.34 5.67 5.38
CA TYR A 23 -2.96 5.51 5.81
C TYR A 23 -2.87 5.41 7.34
N GLU A 24 -2.03 4.48 7.80
CA GLU A 24 -1.62 4.38 9.19
C GLU A 24 -0.11 4.55 9.31
N GLU A 25 0.31 5.55 10.06
CA GLU A 25 1.71 5.77 10.41
C GLU A 25 2.24 4.67 11.33
N GLY A 26 3.48 4.24 11.08
CA GLY A 26 4.12 3.13 11.80
C GLY A 26 3.89 1.77 11.13
N LEU A 27 2.78 1.60 10.41
CA LEU A 27 2.45 0.37 9.69
C LEU A 27 2.69 0.53 8.18
N CYS A 28 2.01 1.47 7.53
CA CYS A 28 2.01 1.61 6.08
C CYS A 28 3.30 2.19 5.49
N ASN A 29 4.09 2.91 6.28
CA ASN A 29 5.38 3.49 5.88
C ASN A 29 6.59 2.60 6.25
N ASN A 30 6.37 1.53 7.01
CA ASN A 30 7.43 0.63 7.46
C ASN A 30 7.33 -0.76 6.82
N GLU A 31 6.11 -1.27 6.61
CA GLU A 31 5.89 -2.63 6.10
C GLU A 31 5.36 -2.61 4.66
N GLU A 32 5.86 -3.53 3.84
CA GLU A 32 5.38 -3.74 2.48
C GLU A 32 4.21 -4.73 2.47
N PRO A 33 3.03 -4.35 1.93
CA PRO A 33 1.87 -5.22 1.94
C PRO A 33 2.09 -6.47 1.08
N GLN A 34 1.87 -7.63 1.68
CA GLN A 34 1.86 -8.89 0.96
C GLN A 34 0.58 -9.03 0.12
N LEU A 35 0.70 -9.61 -1.06
CA LEU A 35 -0.44 -9.91 -1.92
C LEU A 35 -1.25 -11.08 -1.34
N LYS A 36 -2.45 -10.79 -0.84
CA LYS A 36 -3.37 -11.76 -0.26
C LYS A 36 -4.59 -11.95 -1.17
N SER A 37 -5.17 -13.14 -1.16
CA SER A 37 -6.48 -13.37 -1.79
C SER A 37 -7.55 -12.78 -0.89
N PHE A 38 -8.34 -11.84 -1.41
CA PHE A 38 -9.49 -11.25 -0.72
C PHE A 38 -10.78 -11.97 -1.11
N SER A 39 -10.91 -12.38 -2.38
CA SER A 39 -11.99 -13.25 -2.85
C SER A 39 -11.48 -14.20 -3.94
N SER A 40 -12.35 -15.08 -4.44
CA SER A 40 -12.00 -16.10 -5.44
C SER A 40 -11.32 -15.54 -6.69
N ASN A 41 -11.60 -14.30 -7.08
CA ASN A 41 -11.00 -13.62 -8.24
C ASN A 41 -10.36 -12.27 -7.90
N HIS A 42 -10.24 -11.92 -6.62
CA HIS A 42 -9.71 -10.62 -6.18
C HIS A 42 -8.53 -10.83 -5.25
N LYS A 43 -7.39 -10.23 -5.60
CA LYS A 43 -6.21 -10.16 -4.74
C LYS A 43 -5.92 -8.73 -4.34
N VAL A 44 -5.55 -8.54 -3.07
CA VAL A 44 -5.30 -7.23 -2.47
C VAL A 44 -3.96 -7.27 -1.77
N ALA A 45 -3.17 -6.21 -1.94
CA ALA A 45 -1.96 -5.96 -1.17
C ALA A 45 -2.19 -4.73 -0.28
N CYS A 46 -2.96 -4.91 0.80
CA CYS A 46 -3.23 -3.87 1.79
C CYS A 46 -2.99 -4.44 3.19
N LEU A 47 -2.30 -3.70 4.04
CA LEU A 47 -2.02 -4.10 5.43
C LEU A 47 -3.26 -4.04 6.31
N LYS A 48 -4.25 -3.20 5.96
CA LYS A 48 -5.49 -3.01 6.74
C LYS A 48 -6.65 -3.92 6.30
N VAL A 49 -6.49 -4.66 5.21
CA VAL A 49 -7.54 -5.55 4.71
C VAL A 49 -7.27 -6.96 5.22
N ASP A 50 -8.19 -7.47 6.03
CA ASP A 50 -8.24 -8.89 6.39
C ASP A 50 -9.04 -9.66 5.35
N SER A 51 -8.58 -10.87 5.00
CA SER A 51 -9.16 -11.74 3.95
C SER A 51 -10.53 -12.34 4.31
N ASN A 52 -11.33 -11.66 5.13
CA ASN A 52 -12.58 -12.21 5.64
C ASN A 52 -13.64 -11.13 5.92
N GLU A 53 -14.16 -10.53 4.84
CA GLU A 53 -15.54 -9.99 4.78
C GLU A 53 -16.08 -10.08 3.34
#